data_AF-A0A1I2TZV8-F1
#
_entry.id   AF-A0A1I2TZV8-F1
#
_cell.length_a   1.000
_cell.length_b   1.000
_cell.length_c   1.000
_cell.angle_alpha   90.00
_cell.angle_beta   90.00
_cell.angle_gamma   90.00
#
_symmetry.space_group_name_H-M   'P 1'
#
loop_
_entity.id
_entity.type
_entity.pdbx_description
1 polymer ?
#
loop_
_entity_poly.entity_id
_entity_poly.type
_entity_poly.pdbx_seq_one_letter_code
_entity_poly.pdbx_strand_id
1 'polypeptide(L)'
;MEENFNYEEAMAKLNAAKALTPEQLAKKLEEAQRQAQETLARMTPEERKRAEEEAQKMIREDEQKRKALLESAQQVLGTRTPRFCPYCGTPNSGSNFCPNCGGALK
;
A
#
# COMPACT_ATOMS: atom_id res chain seq x y z
N MET A 1 -14.13 -2.61 -15.11
CA MET A 1 -14.22 -4.07 -14.95
C MET A 1 -13.89 -4.31 -13.49
N GLU A 2 -14.89 -4.38 -12.62
CA GLU A 2 -14.68 -4.67 -11.20
C GLU A 2 -14.21 -6.12 -11.11
N GLU A 3 -12.96 -6.35 -10.72
CA GLU A 3 -12.51 -7.68 -10.37
C GLU A 3 -13.32 -8.12 -9.15
N ASN A 4 -14.25 -9.06 -9.34
CA ASN A 4 -14.97 -9.70 -8.25
C ASN A 4 -13.94 -10.43 -7.37
N PHE A 5 -13.50 -9.79 -6.29
CA PHE A 5 -12.56 -10.35 -5.35
C PHE A 5 -13.19 -11.56 -4.66
N ASN A 6 -12.78 -12.77 -5.07
CA ASN A 6 -13.26 -14.00 -4.47
C ASN A 6 -12.60 -14.22 -3.10
N TYR A 7 -13.33 -13.82 -2.06
CA TYR A 7 -12.87 -13.91 -0.68
C TYR A 7 -12.57 -15.36 -0.24
N GLU A 8 -13.38 -16.32 -0.68
CA GLU A 8 -13.16 -17.73 -0.35
C GLU A 8 -11.86 -18.25 -0.95
N GLU A 9 -11.58 -17.91 -2.21
CA GLU A 9 -10.33 -18.27 -2.88
C GLU A 9 -9.11 -17.61 -2.22
N ALA A 10 -9.22 -16.33 -1.85
CA ALA A 10 -8.16 -15.61 -1.16
C ALA A 10 -7.85 -16.25 0.21
N MET A 11 -8.89 -16.61 0.97
CA MET A 11 -8.75 -17.27 2.27
C MET A 11 -8.21 -18.70 2.13
N ALA A 12 -8.62 -19.44 1.10
CA ALA A 12 -8.08 -20.77 0.81
C ALA A 12 -6.57 -20.71 0.51
N LYS A 13 -6.12 -19.75 -0.30
CA LYS A 13 -4.68 -19.53 -0.57
C LYS A 13 -3.91 -19.18 0.70
N LEU A 14 -4.47 -18.33 1.55
CA LEU A 14 -3.84 -17.90 2.80
C LEU A 14 -3.76 -19.04 3.83
N ASN A 15 -4.80 -19.87 3.92
CA ASN A 15 -4.79 -21.06 4.77
C ASN A 15 -3.82 -22.13 4.26
N ALA A 16 -3.74 -22.34 2.94
CA ALA A 16 -2.75 -23.22 2.33
C ALA A 16 -1.32 -22.73 2.58
N ALA A 17 -1.08 -21.42 2.55
CA ALA A 17 0.21 -20.83 2.90
C ALA A 17 0.55 -21.01 4.39
N LYS A 18 -0.43 -20.86 5.29
CA LYS A 18 -0.26 -21.11 6.73
C LYS A 18 0.00 -22.58 7.07
N ALA A 19 -0.52 -23.50 6.27
CA ALA A 19 -0.33 -24.94 6.44
C ALA A 19 1.08 -25.43 6.06
N LEU A 20 1.92 -24.56 5.46
CA LEU A 20 3.30 -24.90 5.18
C LEU A 20 4.09 -25.01 6.48
N THR A 21 4.75 -26.14 6.65
CA THR A 21 5.77 -26.29 7.69
C THR A 21 6.97 -25.37 7.39
N PRO A 22 7.75 -24.97 8.41
CA PRO A 22 8.97 -24.19 8.21
C PRO A 22 9.94 -24.83 7.20
N GLU A 23 10.07 -26.17 7.21
CA GLU A 23 10.92 -26.91 6.27
C GLU A 23 10.39 -26.85 4.83
N GLN A 24 9.08 -27.01 4.64
CA GLN A 24 8.47 -26.89 3.31
C GLN A 24 8.55 -25.46 2.77
N LEU A 25 8.43 -24.46 3.63
CA LEU A 25 8.60 -23.06 3.26
C LEU A 25 10.05 -22.78 2.86
N ALA A 26 11.03 -23.25 3.63
CA ALA A 26 12.45 -23.08 3.32
C ALA A 26 12.80 -23.70 1.96
N LYS A 27 12.34 -24.94 1.70
CA LYS A 27 12.55 -25.61 0.42
C LYS A 27 11.93 -24.85 -0.76
N LYS A 28 10.71 -24.34 -0.60
CA LYS A 28 10.06 -23.52 -1.65
C LYS A 28 10.79 -22.21 -1.91
N LEU A 29 11.32 -21.58 -0.87
CA LEU A 29 12.09 -20.35 -1.02
C LEU A 29 13.42 -20.61 -1.74
N GLU A 30 14.12 -21.69 -1.38
CA GLU A 30 15.35 -22.10 -2.05
C GLU A 30 15.10 -22.41 -3.54
N GLU A 31 14.04 -23.16 -3.85
CA GLU A 31 13.63 -23.45 -5.23
C GLU A 31 13.29 -22.18 -6.00
N ALA A 32 12.55 -21.25 -5.39
CA ALA A 32 12.22 -19.96 -6.00
C ALA A 32 13.46 -19.11 -6.26
N GLN A 33 14.41 -19.07 -5.33
CA GLN A 33 15.69 -18.37 -5.51
C GLN A 33 16.51 -19.00 -6.64
N ARG A 34 16.58 -20.33 -6.71
CA ARG A 34 17.26 -21.04 -7.78
C ARG A 34 16.64 -20.75 -9.14
N GLN A 35 15.30 -20.81 -9.23
CA GLN A 35 14.57 -20.48 -10.46
C GLN A 35 14.82 -19.04 -10.88
N ALA A 36 14.77 -18.08 -9.95
CA ALA A 36 15.05 -16.68 -10.24
C ALA A 36 16.48 -16.48 -10.77
N GLN A 37 17.47 -17.15 -10.18
CA GLN A 37 18.86 -17.11 -10.67
C GLN A 37 18.98 -17.73 -12.07
N GLU A 38 18.33 -18.86 -12.32
CA GLU A 38 18.33 -19.52 -13.63
C GLU A 38 17.67 -18.64 -14.70
N THR A 39 16.53 -18.02 -14.39
CA THR A 39 15.86 -17.07 -15.28
C THR A 39 16.77 -15.89 -15.59
N LEU A 40 17.39 -15.29 -14.58
CA LEU A 40 18.32 -14.16 -14.77
C LEU A 40 19.59 -14.53 -15.54
N ALA A 41 20.02 -15.79 -15.48
CA ALA A 41 21.17 -16.31 -16.24
C ALA A 41 20.81 -16.63 -17.70
N ARG A 42 19.55 -16.96 -17.98
CA ARG A 42 19.06 -17.25 -19.33
C ARG A 42 18.75 -16.01 -20.16
N MET A 43 18.52 -14.87 -19.52
CA MET A 43 18.23 -13.62 -20.23
C MET A 43 19.48 -13.04 -20.88
N THR A 44 19.35 -12.55 -22.11
CA THR A 44 20.41 -11.79 -22.77
C THR A 44 20.57 -10.40 -22.12
N PRO A 45 21.72 -9.72 -22.30
CA PRO A 45 21.89 -8.34 -21.86
C PRO A 45 20.80 -7.38 -22.38
N GLU A 46 20.35 -7.56 -23.63
CA GLU A 46 19.28 -6.76 -24.22
C GLU A 46 17.90 -7.06 -23.62
N GLU A 47 17.61 -8.31 -23.28
CA GLU A 47 16.38 -8.69 -22.58
C GLU A 47 16.36 -8.15 -21.15
N ARG A 48 17.48 -8.20 -20.44
CA ARG A 48 17.64 -7.62 -19.11
C ARG A 48 17.40 -6.11 -19.14
N LYS A 49 18.00 -5.40 -20.09
CA LYS A 49 17.81 -3.94 -20.25
C LYS A 49 16.34 -3.58 -20.52
N ARG A 50 15.65 -4.36 -21.35
CA ARG A 50 14.22 -4.16 -21.60
C ARG A 50 13.37 -4.42 -20.35
N ALA A 51 13.64 -5.50 -19.63
CA ALA A 51 12.96 -5.81 -18.38
C ALA A 51 13.19 -4.73 -17.30
N GLU A 52 14.40 -4.17 -17.21
CA GLU A 52 14.72 -3.05 -16.32
C GLU A 52 14.01 -1.75 -16.73
N GLU A 53 13.95 -1.43 -18.03
CA GLU A 53 13.24 -0.26 -18.52
C GLU A 53 11.72 -0.37 -18.28
N GLU A 54 11.15 -1.55 -18.51
CA GLU A 54 9.75 -1.84 -18.22
C GLU A 54 9.46 -1.74 -16.71
N ALA A 55 10.33 -2.28 -15.86
CA ALA A 55 10.23 -2.14 -14.41
C ALA A 55 10.30 -0.67 -13.98
N GLN A 56 11.21 0.13 -14.55
CA GLN A 56 11.29 1.57 -14.27
C GLN A 56 10.04 2.32 -14.71
N LYS A 57 9.46 1.96 -15.86
CA LYS A 57 8.20 2.55 -16.33
C LYS A 57 7.05 2.22 -15.38
N MET A 58 6.94 0.97 -14.92
CA MET A 58 5.92 0.56 -13.95
C MET A 58 6.06 1.31 -12.63
N ILE A 59 7.28 1.43 -12.09
CA ILE A 59 7.55 2.17 -10.85
C ILE A 59 7.11 3.64 -11.00
N ARG A 60 7.48 4.29 -12.10
CA ARG A 60 7.10 5.69 -12.35
C ARG A 60 5.59 5.88 -12.45
N GLU A 61 4.90 4.98 -13.14
CA GLU A 61 3.43 5.02 -13.27
C GLU A 61 2.74 4.78 -11.93
N ASP A 62 3.25 3.87 -11.09
CA ASP A 62 2.73 3.62 -9.75
C ASP A 62 2.94 4.83 -8.83
N GLU A 63 4.14 5.44 -8.85
CA GLU A 63 4.42 6.66 -8.09
C GLU A 63 3.48 7.80 -8.48
N GLN A 64 3.21 7.97 -9.78
CA GLN A 64 2.26 8.97 -10.28
C GLN A 64 0.84 8.70 -9.78
N LYS A 65 0.38 7.44 -9.85
CA LYS A 65 -0.94 7.03 -9.33
C LYS A 65 -1.03 7.25 -7.83
N ARG A 66 0.00 6.87 -7.07
CA ARG A 66 0.08 7.08 -5.62
C ARG A 66 0.03 8.57 -5.28
N LYS A 67 0.75 9.41 -6.03
CA LYS A 67 0.71 10.87 -5.85
C LYS A 67 -0.69 11.42 -6.12
N ALA A 68 -1.31 11.04 -7.23
CA ALA A 68 -2.67 11.46 -7.56
C ALA A 68 -3.71 10.99 -6.52
N LEU A 69 -3.54 9.78 -5.98
CA LEU A 69 -4.37 9.27 -4.90
C LEU A 69 -4.18 10.05 -3.59
N LEU A 70 -2.94 10.41 -3.24
CA LEU A 70 -2.66 11.24 -2.06
C LEU A 70 -3.22 12.65 -2.22
N GLU A 71 -3.12 13.23 -3.41
CA GLU A 71 -3.68 14.55 -3.72
C GLU A 71 -5.22 14.52 -3.66
N SER A 72 -5.86 13.50 -4.22
CA SER A 72 -7.32 13.34 -4.13
C SER A 72 -7.77 13.07 -2.68
N ALA A 73 -7.02 12.26 -1.93
CA ALA A 73 -7.27 12.03 -0.50
C ALA A 73 -7.12 13.33 0.30
N GLN A 74 -6.13 14.19 -0.01
CA GLN A 74 -6.01 15.52 0.59
C GLN A 74 -7.17 16.44 0.20
N GLN A 75 -7.75 16.36 -0.99
CA GLN A 75 -8.94 17.15 -1.32
C GLN A 75 -10.18 16.68 -0.55
N VAL A 76 -10.32 15.37 -0.33
CA VAL A 76 -11.42 14.78 0.44
C VAL A 76 -11.26 14.97 1.95
N LEU A 77 -10.03 14.90 2.46
CA LEU A 77 -9.72 14.94 3.90
C LEU A 77 -9.22 16.31 4.38
N GLY A 78 -8.61 17.10 3.50
CA GLY A 78 -7.91 18.36 3.78
C GLY A 78 -8.79 19.60 3.93
N THR A 79 -10.06 19.43 4.28
CA THR A 79 -10.94 20.52 4.75
C THR A 79 -11.56 20.24 6.11
N ARG A 80 -10.90 19.45 6.96
CA ARG A 80 -11.29 19.31 8.38
C ARG A 80 -10.09 19.55 9.28
N THR A 81 -9.87 20.82 9.58
CA THR A 81 -9.31 21.31 10.85
C THR A 81 -9.68 20.34 11.98
N PRO A 82 -8.77 19.97 12.89
CA PRO A 82 -9.04 18.97 13.91
C PRO A 82 -10.39 19.24 14.54
N ARG A 83 -11.30 18.28 14.37
CA ARG A 83 -12.66 18.30 14.93
C ARG A 83 -12.66 18.26 16.44
N PHE A 84 -11.54 18.47 17.13
CA PHE A 84 -11.41 18.40 18.57
C PHE A 84 -10.48 19.51 19.08
N CYS A 85 -10.85 20.11 20.22
CA CYS A 85 -10.06 21.11 20.91
C CYS A 85 -8.76 20.49 21.45
N PRO A 86 -7.57 21.06 21.17
CA PRO A 86 -6.29 20.52 21.65
C PRO A 86 -6.12 20.67 23.17
N TYR A 87 -6.91 21.52 23.83
CA TYR A 87 -6.82 21.77 25.26
C TYR A 87 -7.68 20.82 26.10
N CYS A 88 -8.79 20.31 25.56
CA CYS A 88 -9.75 19.50 26.34
C CYS A 88 -10.37 18.33 25.57
N GLY A 89 -10.01 18.11 24.31
CA GLY A 89 -10.51 17.01 23.49
C GLY A 89 -11.99 17.12 23.08
N THR A 90 -12.68 18.22 23.38
CA THR A 90 -14.09 18.42 23.01
C THR A 90 -14.24 18.64 21.51
N PRO A 91 -15.25 18.07 20.83
CA PRO A 91 -15.45 18.28 19.41
C PRO A 91 -15.58 19.76 19.03
N ASN A 92 -14.77 20.24 18.08
CA ASN A 92 -14.88 21.55 17.46
C ASN A 92 -15.83 21.50 16.26
N SER A 93 -16.84 22.37 16.28
CA SER A 93 -17.80 22.57 15.19
C SER A 93 -17.41 23.71 14.24
N GLY A 94 -16.15 24.16 14.27
CA GLY A 94 -15.63 25.23 13.42
C GLY A 94 -15.68 26.63 14.04
N SER A 95 -15.77 26.71 15.38
CA SER A 95 -15.74 27.99 16.11
C SER A 95 -14.31 28.45 16.40
N ASN A 96 -14.17 29.77 16.56
CA ASN A 96 -12.91 30.44 16.94
C ASN A 96 -12.42 30.10 18.36
N PHE A 97 -13.33 29.66 19.23
CA PHE A 97 -13.06 29.30 20.63
C PHE A 97 -13.78 28.00 20.96
N CYS A 98 -13.21 27.21 21.89
CA CYS A 98 -13.84 25.99 22.37
C CYS A 98 -15.04 26.32 23.28
N PRO A 99 -16.24 25.78 23.00
CA PRO A 99 -17.42 26.04 23.83
C PRO A 99 -17.34 25.40 25.22
N ASN A 100 -16.45 24.41 25.41
CA ASN A 100 -16.29 23.73 26.70
C ASN A 100 -15.22 24.38 27.58
N CYS A 101 -14.04 24.70 27.02
CA CYS A 101 -12.91 25.19 27.83
C CYS A 101 -12.49 26.64 27.52
N GLY A 102 -13.13 27.30 26.54
CA GLY A 102 -12.80 28.68 26.15
C GLY A 102 -11.47 28.87 25.41
N GLY A 103 -10.69 27.81 25.20
CA GLY A 103 -9.40 27.88 24.49
C GLY A 103 -9.58 28.31 23.03
N ALA A 104 -8.68 29.16 22.53
CA ALA A 104 -8.70 29.62 21.15
C ALA A 104 -8.36 28.47 20.18
N LEU A 105 -9.18 28.28 19.14
CA LEU A 105 -9.04 27.19 18.15
C LEU A 105 -8.66 27.69 16.75
N LYS A 106 -8.40 29.00 16.65
CA LYS A 106 -8.02 29.72 15.42
C LYS A 106 -6.64 29.30 14.94
#